data_AF-A0ABD0N674-F1
#
_entry.id   AF-A0ABD0N674-F1
#
_cell.length_a   1.000
_cell.length_b   1.000
_cell.length_c   1.000
_cell.angle_alpha   90.00
_cell.angle_beta   90.00
_cell.angle_gamma   90.00
#
_symmetry.space_group_name_H-M   'P 1'
#
loop_
_entity.id
_entity.type
_entity.pdbx_description
1 polymer ?
#
loop_
_entity_poly.entity_id
_entity_poly.type
_entity_poly.pdbx_seq_one_letter_code
_entity_poly.pdbx_strand_id
1 'polypeptide(L)'
;TGNGKSETGNIILGKEEFHTEASSDSVTTVCMKGVGEVQGRSAAVVDTPGLFDTTLSNEKVQEEIVKCVSLSAPGPHVFIIVLSVGRFTNEEKKTVDLIKMIFGPSAAQFSIVLFTRGDDLKNETIEQYVEKSKNAGLKKLIRDCGNRFLVFNNRDKKDTAQVTWLLNMIEEVKKSNRGQYFTNSMFEEAEKSIKKRVEEILKEKESEIQTKYDMEMETMRERLDKEKRKADEERMKMVNQFREKEEALRKEFEEKEKAEQKRREEEDKRRSDEEKQQKAEYHQKIEEMQKEIENQRLLYEKQQKEKEEQDKNREEKYKQVQEKLKDEQKRVMAELRKKQEEETKRRRLEEQRRIREEEEERQKWVRRIKEHEHGKKEIQENLKQQQREWEEEIKKQMREREEDERKRKERHEEQLREKQEEMEKMRKKSEREREEERQKIEKERQQLRDSERR
;
A
#
# COMPACT_ATOMS: atom_id res chain seq x y z
N THR A 1 -96.84 -0.47 39.66
CA THR A 1 -96.86 1.03 39.66
C THR A 1 -96.84 1.58 38.23
N GLY A 2 -97.64 2.62 37.92
CA GLY A 2 -97.93 3.05 36.54
C GLY A 2 -97.78 4.55 36.23
N ASN A 3 -96.86 5.26 36.89
CA ASN A 3 -96.68 6.72 36.73
C ASN A 3 -95.95 7.14 35.44
N GLY A 4 -95.49 6.18 34.63
CA GLY A 4 -94.86 6.46 33.33
C GLY A 4 -93.34 6.69 33.38
N LYS A 5 -92.62 6.20 34.40
CA LYS A 5 -91.16 6.36 34.54
C LYS A 5 -90.38 5.92 33.30
N SER A 6 -90.60 4.69 32.85
CA SER A 6 -89.90 4.10 31.71
C SER A 6 -90.20 4.84 30.40
N GLU A 7 -91.46 5.22 30.18
CA GLU A 7 -91.85 6.01 28.99
C GLU A 7 -91.25 7.42 29.03
N THR A 8 -91.20 8.07 30.20
CA THR A 8 -90.47 9.33 30.37
C THR A 8 -88.99 9.15 30.05
N GLY A 9 -88.37 8.07 30.49
CA GLY A 9 -86.98 7.74 30.13
C GLY A 9 -86.75 7.59 28.63
N ASN A 10 -87.67 6.91 27.93
CA ASN A 10 -87.63 6.75 26.47
C ASN A 10 -87.75 8.10 25.75
N ILE A 11 -88.66 8.97 26.20
CA ILE A 11 -88.84 10.31 25.65
C ILE A 11 -87.59 11.17 25.85
N ILE A 12 -86.99 11.12 27.05
CA ILE A 12 -85.73 11.84 27.33
C ILE A 12 -84.62 11.39 26.38
N LEU A 13 -84.47 10.09 26.16
CA LEU A 13 -83.43 9.53 25.29
C LEU A 13 -83.76 9.62 23.79
N GLY A 14 -85.02 9.92 23.43
CA GLY A 14 -85.49 9.93 22.06
C GLY A 14 -85.52 8.56 21.38
N LYS A 15 -85.46 7.46 22.14
CA LYS A 15 -85.46 6.08 21.65
C LYS A 15 -86.14 5.12 22.64
N GLU A 16 -86.63 3.99 22.16
CA GLU A 16 -87.23 2.94 22.99
C GLU A 16 -86.14 2.09 23.66
N GLU A 17 -85.63 2.57 24.79
CA GLU A 17 -84.56 1.92 25.57
C GLU A 17 -85.11 1.07 26.73
N PHE A 18 -86.20 1.53 27.34
CA PHE A 18 -86.89 0.89 28.46
C PHE A 18 -88.20 0.28 27.98
N HIS A 19 -88.50 -0.94 28.41
CA HIS A 19 -89.74 -1.62 28.04
C HIS A 19 -90.95 -0.94 28.71
N THR A 20 -91.98 -0.61 27.91
CA THR A 20 -93.24 -0.03 28.39
C THR A 20 -94.43 -0.88 27.94
N GLU A 21 -95.30 -1.24 28.89
CA GLU A 21 -96.53 -1.99 28.62
C GLU A 21 -97.66 -1.49 29.54
N ALA A 22 -98.89 -1.46 29.02
CA ALA A 22 -100.07 -1.18 29.82
C ALA A 22 -100.45 -2.45 30.60
N SER A 23 -99.96 -2.57 31.83
CA SER A 23 -100.23 -3.70 32.73
C SER A 23 -100.81 -3.24 34.07
N SER A 24 -101.64 -4.10 34.69
CA SER A 24 -102.03 -3.94 36.10
C SER A 24 -100.87 -4.25 37.06
N ASP A 25 -99.88 -5.01 36.59
CA ASP A 25 -98.69 -5.40 37.34
C ASP A 25 -97.49 -4.51 36.98
N SER A 26 -96.42 -4.56 37.79
CA SER A 26 -95.20 -3.83 37.46
C SER A 26 -94.40 -4.50 36.36
N VAL A 27 -94.20 -3.75 35.27
CA VAL A 27 -93.44 -4.16 34.08
C VAL A 27 -91.91 -4.09 34.34
N THR A 28 -91.45 -3.00 34.95
CA THR A 28 -90.03 -2.83 35.31
C THR A 28 -89.75 -3.42 36.68
N THR A 29 -89.02 -4.53 36.72
CA THR A 29 -88.64 -5.23 37.96
C THR A 29 -87.18 -5.05 38.35
N VAL A 30 -86.35 -4.51 37.45
CA VAL A 30 -84.91 -4.31 37.67
C VAL A 30 -84.46 -2.95 37.15
N CYS A 31 -83.43 -2.36 37.77
CA CYS A 31 -82.83 -1.11 37.32
C CYS A 31 -82.13 -1.34 35.99
N MET A 32 -82.33 -0.40 35.06
CA MET A 32 -81.73 -0.40 33.73
C MET A 32 -81.13 0.96 33.44
N LYS A 33 -79.96 0.98 32.78
CA LYS A 33 -79.29 2.21 32.38
C LYS A 33 -79.35 2.34 30.86
N GLY A 34 -80.03 3.39 30.41
CA GLY A 34 -80.02 3.84 29.02
C GLY A 34 -79.00 4.95 28.82
N VAL A 35 -78.27 4.91 27.71
CA VAL A 35 -77.32 5.98 27.33
C VAL A 35 -77.61 6.43 25.91
N GLY A 36 -77.57 7.74 25.66
CA GLY A 36 -77.81 8.32 24.34
C GLY A 36 -77.35 9.77 24.25
N GLU A 37 -77.35 10.30 23.03
CA GLU A 37 -77.14 11.72 22.80
C GLU A 37 -78.48 12.44 22.68
N VAL A 38 -78.68 13.48 23.49
CA VAL A 38 -79.91 14.27 23.55
C VAL A 38 -79.54 15.73 23.31
N GLN A 39 -79.97 16.28 22.17
CA GLN A 39 -79.69 17.66 21.75
C GLN A 39 -78.18 18.04 21.87
N GLY A 40 -77.29 17.15 21.41
CA GLY A 40 -75.84 17.35 21.44
C GLY A 40 -75.18 17.11 22.80
N ARG A 41 -75.91 16.60 23.79
CA ARG A 41 -75.37 16.26 25.12
C ARG A 41 -75.44 14.76 25.36
N SER A 42 -74.37 14.17 25.88
CA SER A 42 -74.40 12.78 26.36
C SER A 42 -75.26 12.70 27.63
N ALA A 43 -76.29 11.85 27.59
CA ALA A 43 -77.21 11.63 28.68
C ALA A 43 -77.25 10.15 29.06
N ALA A 44 -77.27 9.89 30.36
CA ALA A 44 -77.54 8.58 30.93
C ALA A 44 -78.78 8.66 31.80
N VAL A 45 -79.75 7.79 31.55
CA VAL A 45 -80.99 7.67 32.32
C VAL A 45 -80.98 6.31 32.99
N VAL A 46 -81.18 6.29 34.31
CA VAL A 46 -81.35 5.03 35.05
C VAL A 46 -82.82 4.91 35.39
N ASP A 47 -83.51 4.00 34.71
CA ASP A 47 -84.87 3.62 35.06
C ASP A 47 -84.84 2.67 36.26
N THR A 48 -85.76 2.89 37.19
CA THR A 48 -85.83 2.15 38.44
C THR A 48 -87.18 1.44 38.52
N PRO A 49 -87.23 0.22 39.09
CA PRO A 49 -88.50 -0.40 39.42
C PRO A 49 -89.28 0.51 40.38
N GLY A 50 -90.58 0.28 40.53
CA GLY A 50 -91.36 1.01 41.53
C GLY A 50 -90.80 0.75 42.92
N LEU A 51 -90.06 1.70 43.52
CA LEU A 51 -89.58 1.62 44.91
C LEU A 51 -90.72 1.43 45.94
N PHE A 52 -91.98 1.59 45.52
CA PHE A 52 -93.21 1.47 46.31
C PHE A 52 -94.14 0.38 45.81
N ASP A 53 -93.69 -0.47 44.89
CA ASP A 53 -94.54 -1.57 44.48
C ASP A 53 -94.63 -2.56 45.63
N THR A 54 -95.84 -2.71 46.18
CA THR A 54 -96.14 -3.60 47.32
C THR A 54 -95.93 -5.09 47.01
N THR A 55 -95.44 -5.39 45.82
CA THR A 55 -95.13 -6.72 45.28
C THR A 55 -93.67 -7.13 45.49
N LEU A 56 -92.76 -6.18 45.78
CA LEU A 56 -91.33 -6.44 45.99
C LEU A 56 -91.02 -6.70 47.47
N SER A 57 -90.18 -7.71 47.76
CA SER A 57 -89.65 -7.93 49.11
C SER A 57 -88.61 -6.87 49.47
N ASN A 58 -88.40 -6.64 50.78
CA ASN A 58 -87.39 -5.68 51.26
C ASN A 58 -85.98 -5.99 50.74
N GLU A 59 -85.63 -7.27 50.58
CA GLU A 59 -84.33 -7.70 50.04
C GLU A 59 -84.15 -7.26 48.58
N LYS A 60 -85.15 -7.50 47.72
CA LYS A 60 -85.12 -7.07 46.32
C LYS A 60 -85.04 -5.56 46.19
N VAL A 61 -85.71 -4.81 47.07
CA VAL A 61 -85.61 -3.34 47.10
C VAL A 61 -84.18 -2.90 47.43
N GLN A 62 -83.52 -3.54 48.39
CA GLN A 62 -82.12 -3.23 48.72
C GLN A 62 -81.16 -3.56 47.58
N GLU A 63 -81.33 -4.72 46.93
CA GLU A 63 -80.53 -5.11 45.76
C GLU A 63 -80.65 -4.09 44.62
N GLU A 64 -81.88 -3.64 44.34
CA GLU A 64 -82.14 -2.66 43.29
C GLU A 64 -81.62 -1.27 43.64
N ILE A 65 -81.60 -0.89 44.93
CA ILE A 65 -80.93 0.34 45.38
C ILE A 65 -79.43 0.26 45.11
N VAL A 66 -78.78 -0.84 45.48
CA VAL A 66 -77.33 -1.04 45.25
C VAL A 66 -77.02 -1.03 43.75
N LYS A 67 -77.85 -1.67 42.93
CA LYS A 67 -77.75 -1.66 41.48
C LYS A 67 -77.90 -0.25 40.90
N CYS A 68 -78.90 0.50 41.36
CA CYS A 68 -79.13 1.89 40.97
C CYS A 68 -77.92 2.78 41.28
N VAL A 69 -77.34 2.66 42.48
CA VAL A 69 -76.12 3.38 42.89
C VAL A 69 -74.95 3.02 41.98
N SER A 70 -74.75 1.73 41.72
CA SER A 70 -73.66 1.23 40.87
C SER A 70 -73.78 1.75 39.43
N LEU A 71 -74.99 1.75 38.86
CA LEU A 71 -75.25 2.25 37.50
C LEU A 71 -75.12 3.77 37.38
N SER A 72 -75.38 4.49 38.47
CA SER A 72 -75.38 5.96 38.51
C SER A 72 -74.10 6.58 39.07
N ALA A 73 -73.13 5.78 39.53
CA ALA A 73 -71.83 6.26 40.02
C ALA A 73 -71.09 7.09 38.96
N PRO A 74 -70.39 8.19 39.33
CA PRO A 74 -70.09 8.65 40.70
C PRO A 74 -71.25 9.35 41.40
N GLY A 75 -72.39 9.49 40.73
CA GLY A 75 -73.60 10.10 41.27
C GLY A 75 -74.50 10.69 40.18
N PRO A 76 -75.82 10.74 40.39
CA PRO A 76 -76.72 11.36 39.44
C PRO A 76 -76.62 12.89 39.49
N HIS A 77 -76.71 13.54 38.32
CA HIS A 77 -76.86 15.00 38.25
C HIS A 77 -78.22 15.47 38.76
N VAL A 78 -79.24 14.64 38.58
CA VAL A 78 -80.62 14.93 38.96
C VAL A 78 -81.36 13.65 39.33
N PHE A 79 -82.24 13.72 40.32
CA PHE A 79 -83.28 12.73 40.55
C PHE A 79 -84.59 13.23 39.96
N ILE A 80 -85.26 12.42 39.14
CA ILE A 80 -86.57 12.77 38.56
C ILE A 80 -87.65 12.00 39.31
N ILE A 81 -88.49 12.70 40.05
CA ILE A 81 -89.63 12.13 40.78
C ILE A 81 -90.85 12.20 39.86
N VAL A 82 -91.23 11.06 39.30
CA VAL A 82 -92.32 10.97 38.32
C VAL A 82 -93.66 10.75 39.01
N LEU A 83 -94.56 11.72 38.85
CA LEU A 83 -95.95 11.70 39.33
C LEU A 83 -96.90 11.75 38.13
N SER A 84 -98.12 11.26 38.27
CA SER A 84 -99.15 11.48 37.24
C SER A 84 -100.05 12.67 37.61
N VAL A 85 -100.52 13.43 36.61
CA VAL A 85 -101.59 14.42 36.83
C VAL A 85 -102.83 13.69 37.35
N GLY A 86 -103.47 14.24 38.38
CA GLY A 86 -104.64 13.65 39.04
C GLY A 86 -104.42 13.32 40.52
N ARG A 87 -104.78 12.09 40.92
CA ARG A 87 -104.81 11.72 42.34
C ARG A 87 -103.38 11.52 42.89
N PHE A 88 -102.99 12.37 43.85
CA PHE A 88 -101.76 12.16 44.62
C PHE A 88 -101.95 11.06 45.66
N THR A 89 -101.26 9.93 45.53
CA THR A 89 -101.49 8.74 46.34
C THR A 89 -100.59 8.66 47.58
N ASN A 90 -100.90 7.73 48.50
CA ASN A 90 -100.07 7.52 49.68
C ASN A 90 -98.69 6.93 49.32
N GLU A 91 -98.61 6.16 48.24
CA GLU A 91 -97.37 5.60 47.70
C GLU A 91 -96.44 6.73 47.23
N GLU A 92 -96.99 7.70 46.50
CA GLU A 92 -96.24 8.88 46.03
C GLU A 92 -95.76 9.76 47.19
N LYS A 93 -96.58 9.92 48.24
CA LYS A 93 -96.16 10.63 49.46
C LYS A 93 -94.96 9.97 50.14
N LYS A 94 -94.96 8.64 50.24
CA LYS A 94 -93.85 7.87 50.83
C LYS A 94 -92.59 7.88 49.95
N THR A 95 -92.74 8.07 48.63
CA THR A 95 -91.63 8.19 47.66
C THR A 95 -90.59 9.21 48.03
N VAL A 96 -91.06 10.36 48.48
CA VAL A 96 -90.20 11.48 48.86
C VAL A 96 -89.40 11.17 50.11
N ASP A 97 -90.06 10.62 51.13
CA ASP A 97 -89.42 10.32 52.40
C ASP A 97 -88.39 9.20 52.24
N LEU A 98 -88.65 8.23 51.35
CA LEU A 98 -87.71 7.14 51.06
C LEU A 98 -86.48 7.61 50.28
N ILE A 99 -86.63 8.48 49.28
CA ILE A 99 -85.48 9.06 48.56
C ILE A 99 -84.56 9.77 49.57
N LYS A 100 -85.13 10.53 50.50
CA LYS A 100 -84.37 11.17 51.58
C LYS A 100 -83.77 10.19 52.58
N MET A 101 -84.43 9.07 52.84
CA MET A 101 -83.94 8.02 53.74
C MET A 101 -82.77 7.25 53.12
N ILE A 102 -82.84 6.92 51.83
CA ILE A 102 -81.82 6.15 51.11
C ILE A 102 -80.63 7.02 50.76
N PHE A 103 -80.87 8.14 50.09
CA PHE A 103 -79.79 8.97 49.55
C PHE A 103 -79.37 10.07 50.53
N GLY A 104 -80.24 10.46 51.46
CA GLY A 104 -80.00 11.53 52.41
C GLY A 104 -80.81 12.78 52.10
N PRO A 105 -80.95 13.71 53.07
CA PRO A 105 -81.79 14.89 52.93
C PRO A 105 -81.32 15.85 51.81
N SER A 106 -80.03 15.85 51.48
CA SER A 106 -79.46 16.64 50.38
C SER A 106 -79.94 16.19 48.99
N ALA A 107 -80.40 14.94 48.82
CA ALA A 107 -80.88 14.44 47.53
C ALA A 107 -82.02 15.28 46.95
N ALA A 108 -82.87 15.85 47.82
CA ALA A 108 -83.95 16.74 47.42
C ALA A 108 -83.47 18.01 46.69
N GLN A 109 -82.25 18.50 46.98
CA GLN A 109 -81.63 19.65 46.30
C GLN A 109 -81.26 19.35 44.84
N PHE A 110 -81.14 18.06 44.51
CA PHE A 110 -80.88 17.54 43.17
C PHE A 110 -82.14 16.93 42.54
N SER A 111 -83.32 17.10 43.13
CA SER A 111 -84.57 16.52 42.60
C SER A 111 -85.40 17.51 41.78
N ILE A 112 -86.07 16.99 40.74
CA ILE A 112 -87.12 17.64 39.95
C ILE A 112 -88.38 16.78 40.05
N VAL A 113 -89.54 17.41 40.24
CA VAL A 113 -90.85 16.71 40.14
C VAL A 113 -91.34 16.77 38.71
N LEU A 114 -91.58 15.62 38.07
CA LEU A 114 -92.07 15.54 36.69
C LEU A 114 -93.46 14.94 36.68
N PHE A 115 -94.44 15.73 36.25
CA PHE A 115 -95.82 15.27 36.08
C PHE A 115 -95.99 14.64 34.69
N THR A 116 -96.54 13.43 34.61
CA THR A 116 -96.95 12.79 33.37
C THR A 116 -98.45 12.94 33.15
N ARG A 117 -98.94 12.59 31.95
CA ARG A 117 -100.33 12.82 31.53
C ARG A 117 -100.68 14.31 31.48
N GLY A 118 -99.79 15.12 30.92
CA GLY A 118 -100.06 16.55 30.72
C GLY A 118 -101.32 16.83 29.89
N ASP A 119 -101.76 15.89 29.06
CA ASP A 119 -103.03 15.95 28.33
C ASP A 119 -104.26 16.01 29.26
N ASP A 120 -104.16 15.52 30.49
CA ASP A 120 -105.24 15.58 31.48
C ASP A 120 -105.46 17.00 32.06
N LEU A 121 -104.50 17.93 31.88
CA LEU A 121 -104.61 19.32 32.33
C LEU A 121 -105.55 20.18 31.47
N LYS A 122 -105.92 19.71 30.27
CA LYS A 122 -106.75 20.42 29.29
C LYS A 122 -106.22 21.83 29.00
N ASN A 123 -106.88 22.87 29.52
CA ASN A 123 -106.54 24.28 29.27
C ASN A 123 -105.81 24.94 30.45
N GLU A 124 -105.47 24.18 31.50
CA GLU A 124 -104.75 24.69 32.67
C GLU A 124 -103.24 24.44 32.54
N THR A 125 -102.43 25.36 33.05
CA THR A 125 -100.98 25.13 33.14
C THR A 125 -100.64 24.27 34.36
N ILE A 126 -99.45 23.66 34.37
CA ILE A 126 -99.03 22.85 35.51
C ILE A 126 -98.88 23.68 36.79
N GLU A 127 -98.49 24.95 36.67
CA GLU A 127 -98.39 25.90 37.78
C GLU A 127 -99.76 26.14 38.41
N GLN A 128 -100.80 26.37 37.60
CA GLN A 128 -102.17 26.56 38.07
C GLN A 128 -102.70 25.30 38.78
N TYR A 129 -102.41 24.12 38.23
CA TYR A 129 -102.78 22.84 38.84
C TYR A 129 -102.15 22.66 40.23
N VAL A 130 -100.85 22.94 40.36
CA VAL A 130 -100.11 22.86 41.63
C VAL A 130 -100.63 23.86 42.65
N GLU A 131 -100.90 25.10 42.23
CA GLU A 131 -101.39 26.17 43.11
C GLU A 131 -102.77 25.85 43.69
N LYS A 132 -103.71 25.40 42.84
CA LYS A 132 -105.07 24.99 43.22
C LYS A 132 -105.11 23.76 44.12
N SER A 133 -104.07 22.92 44.11
CA SER A 133 -104.03 21.70 44.89
C SER A 133 -104.17 21.97 46.39
N LYS A 134 -105.13 21.30 47.05
CA LYS A 134 -105.29 21.34 48.52
C LYS A 134 -104.44 20.28 49.22
N ASN A 135 -103.69 19.45 48.48
CA ASN A 135 -102.88 18.39 49.06
C ASN A 135 -101.58 18.95 49.65
N ALA A 136 -101.52 19.05 50.98
CA ALA A 136 -100.34 19.53 51.70
C ALA A 136 -99.09 18.68 51.46
N GLY A 137 -99.24 17.37 51.19
CA GLY A 137 -98.14 16.47 50.87
C GLY A 137 -97.49 16.81 49.54
N LEU A 138 -98.29 17.04 48.50
CA LEU A 138 -97.80 17.46 47.18
C LEU A 138 -97.09 18.83 47.26
N LYS A 139 -97.70 19.80 47.94
CA LYS A 139 -97.10 21.13 48.14
C LYS A 139 -95.78 21.06 48.90
N LYS A 140 -95.69 20.21 49.94
CA LYS A 140 -94.45 19.97 50.67
C LYS A 140 -93.38 19.35 49.75
N LEU A 141 -93.72 18.32 48.97
CA LEU A 141 -92.80 17.68 48.03
C LEU A 141 -92.18 18.70 47.07
N ILE A 142 -93.02 19.47 46.39
CA ILE A 142 -92.57 20.47 45.42
C ILE A 142 -91.65 21.50 46.08
N ARG A 143 -92.02 21.98 47.27
CA ARG A 143 -91.19 22.91 48.04
C ARG A 143 -89.85 22.31 48.45
N ASP A 144 -89.84 21.06 48.92
CA ASP A 144 -88.62 20.36 49.31
C ASP A 144 -87.68 20.14 48.11
N CYS A 145 -88.26 20.03 46.89
CA CYS A 145 -87.53 20.04 45.62
C CYS A 145 -87.30 21.46 45.07
N GLY A 146 -87.30 22.49 45.90
CA GLY A 146 -86.97 23.86 45.49
C GLY A 146 -87.93 24.49 44.48
N ASN A 147 -89.21 24.07 44.49
CA ASN A 147 -90.23 24.45 43.51
C ASN A 147 -89.89 24.10 42.06
N ARG A 148 -89.06 23.07 41.84
CA ARG A 148 -88.70 22.57 40.51
C ARG A 148 -89.69 21.49 40.07
N PHE A 149 -90.61 21.86 39.20
CA PHE A 149 -91.54 20.92 38.60
C PHE A 149 -91.79 21.21 37.13
N LEU A 150 -92.08 20.16 36.36
CA LEU A 150 -92.38 20.20 34.93
C LEU A 150 -93.52 19.23 34.61
N VAL A 151 -94.09 19.35 33.41
CA VAL A 151 -95.10 18.42 32.90
C VAL A 151 -94.68 17.84 31.56
N PHE A 152 -94.87 16.54 31.41
CA PHE A 152 -94.68 15.78 30.18
C PHE A 152 -96.02 15.19 29.72
N ASN A 153 -96.21 15.19 28.40
CA ASN A 153 -97.24 14.40 27.75
C ASN A 153 -96.59 13.19 27.08
N ASN A 154 -96.60 12.05 27.79
CA ASN A 154 -95.98 10.82 27.29
C ASN A 154 -96.67 10.22 26.04
N ARG A 155 -97.85 10.74 25.65
CA ARG A 155 -98.51 10.36 24.39
C ARG A 155 -98.01 11.16 23.20
N ASP A 156 -97.51 12.38 23.43
CA ASP A 156 -96.94 13.22 22.38
C ASP A 156 -95.42 13.05 22.32
N LYS A 157 -95.00 11.91 21.76
CA LYS A 157 -93.58 11.56 21.62
C LYS A 157 -92.81 12.49 20.66
N LYS A 158 -93.50 13.32 19.88
CA LYS A 158 -92.89 14.22 18.88
C LYS A 158 -92.52 15.58 19.46
N ASP A 159 -93.09 15.94 20.61
CA ASP A 159 -92.82 17.21 21.25
C ASP A 159 -91.46 17.21 21.97
N THR A 160 -90.44 17.63 21.24
CA THR A 160 -89.08 17.76 21.77
C THR A 160 -88.91 18.97 22.71
N ALA A 161 -89.89 19.89 22.79
CA ALA A 161 -89.81 21.04 23.68
C ALA A 161 -89.82 20.63 25.15
N GLN A 162 -90.57 19.56 25.50
CA GLN A 162 -90.61 18.99 26.84
C GLN A 162 -89.22 18.55 27.32
N VAL A 163 -88.45 17.90 26.44
CA VAL A 163 -87.07 17.50 26.73
C VAL A 163 -86.17 18.72 26.88
N THR A 164 -86.32 19.74 26.02
CA THR A 164 -85.58 21.01 26.16
C THR A 164 -85.83 21.68 27.51
N TRP A 165 -87.09 21.73 27.97
CA TRP A 165 -87.43 22.32 29.27
C TRP A 165 -86.83 21.53 30.43
N LEU A 166 -86.84 20.20 30.35
CA LEU A 166 -86.16 19.34 31.33
C LEU A 166 -84.65 19.61 31.36
N LEU A 167 -83.99 19.65 30.21
CA LEU A 167 -82.55 19.92 30.13
C LEU A 167 -82.20 21.31 30.70
N ASN A 168 -83.02 22.33 30.44
CA ASN A 168 -82.84 23.65 31.03
C ASN A 168 -82.98 23.61 32.56
N MET A 169 -83.98 22.89 33.08
CA MET A 169 -84.17 22.72 34.51
C MET A 169 -83.00 21.95 35.17
N ILE A 170 -82.45 20.95 34.49
CA ILE A 170 -81.26 20.23 34.95
C ILE A 170 -80.05 21.16 35.02
N GLU A 171 -79.85 22.06 34.05
CA GLU A 171 -78.77 23.05 34.14
C GLU A 171 -78.97 24.03 35.30
N GLU A 172 -80.21 24.43 35.60
CA GLU A 172 -80.49 25.26 36.79
C GLU A 172 -80.21 24.51 38.10
N VAL A 173 -80.55 23.21 38.17
CA VAL A 173 -80.17 22.34 39.30
C VAL A 173 -78.66 22.27 39.44
N LYS A 174 -77.92 22.05 38.35
CA LYS A 174 -76.45 22.00 38.37
C LYS A 174 -75.86 23.32 38.84
N LYS A 175 -76.30 24.47 38.30
CA LYS A 175 -75.83 25.80 38.73
C LYS A 175 -76.07 26.03 40.23
N SER A 176 -77.27 25.70 40.71
CA SER A 176 -77.65 25.83 42.12
C SER A 176 -76.77 24.97 43.04
N ASN A 177 -76.31 23.83 42.53
CA ASN A 177 -75.41 22.89 43.23
C ASN A 177 -73.93 23.03 42.80
N ARG A 178 -73.50 24.23 42.38
CA ARG A 178 -72.09 24.55 42.04
C ARG A 178 -71.48 23.67 40.93
N GLY A 179 -72.31 23.19 40.01
CA GLY A 179 -71.94 22.31 38.92
C GLY A 179 -71.66 20.86 39.32
N GLN A 180 -71.90 20.49 40.58
CA GLN A 180 -71.63 19.14 41.08
C GLN A 180 -72.82 18.20 40.82
N TYR A 181 -72.54 16.89 40.77
CA TYR A 181 -73.54 15.83 40.86
C TYR A 181 -73.81 15.48 42.32
N PHE A 182 -74.92 14.80 42.58
CA PHE A 182 -75.24 14.29 43.90
C PHE A 182 -74.28 13.16 44.27
N THR A 183 -73.68 13.18 45.47
CA THR A 183 -72.88 12.07 45.99
C THR A 183 -73.12 11.85 47.48
N ASN A 184 -72.86 10.62 47.94
CA ASN A 184 -72.86 10.21 49.33
C ASN A 184 -71.91 9.01 49.51
N SER A 185 -71.82 8.43 50.71
CA SER A 185 -70.94 7.30 50.99
C SER A 185 -71.16 6.10 50.06
N MET A 186 -72.42 5.79 49.70
CA MET A 186 -72.74 4.69 48.79
C MET A 186 -72.17 4.93 47.39
N PHE A 187 -72.30 6.16 46.88
CA PHE A 187 -71.75 6.54 45.58
C PHE A 187 -70.23 6.58 45.57
N GLU A 188 -69.61 7.09 46.63
CA GLU A 188 -68.15 7.11 46.78
C GLU A 188 -67.56 5.69 46.83
N GLU A 189 -68.19 4.78 47.56
CA GLU A 189 -67.79 3.37 47.61
C GLU A 189 -67.96 2.67 46.26
N ALA A 190 -69.09 2.90 45.57
CA ALA A 190 -69.31 2.38 44.24
C ALA A 190 -68.27 2.91 43.24
N GLU A 191 -67.97 4.21 43.27
CA GLU A 191 -66.95 4.83 42.43
C GLU A 191 -65.56 4.23 42.69
N LYS A 192 -65.17 4.05 43.96
CA LYS A 192 -63.89 3.41 44.34
C LYS A 192 -63.81 1.98 43.82
N SER A 193 -64.86 1.19 43.99
CA SER A 193 -64.94 -0.19 43.51
C SER A 193 -64.85 -0.27 41.98
N ILE A 194 -65.56 0.61 41.26
CA ILE A 194 -65.50 0.69 39.80
C ILE A 194 -64.08 1.08 39.34
N LYS A 195 -63.47 2.12 39.94
CA LYS A 195 -62.10 2.54 39.62
C LYS A 195 -61.09 1.43 39.82
N LYS A 196 -61.15 0.74 40.96
CA LYS A 196 -60.27 -0.40 41.26
C LYS A 196 -60.42 -1.51 40.21
N ARG A 197 -61.66 -1.85 39.84
CA ARG A 197 -61.91 -2.89 38.83
C ARG A 197 -61.41 -2.49 37.44
N VAL A 198 -61.57 -1.23 37.05
CA VAL A 198 -61.02 -0.70 35.80
C VAL A 198 -59.50 -0.80 35.79
N GLU A 199 -58.83 -0.45 36.90
CA GLU A 199 -57.37 -0.57 37.01
C GLU A 199 -56.89 -2.04 36.92
N GLU A 200 -57.59 -2.98 37.55
CA GLU A 200 -57.31 -4.42 37.43
C GLU A 200 -57.43 -4.90 35.98
N ILE A 201 -58.50 -4.52 35.28
CA ILE A 201 -58.72 -4.88 33.87
C ILE A 201 -57.62 -4.28 32.98
N LEU A 202 -57.22 -3.04 33.23
CA LEU A 202 -56.14 -2.39 32.46
C LEU A 202 -54.81 -3.14 32.63
N LYS A 203 -54.45 -3.52 33.86
CA LYS A 203 -53.24 -4.31 34.15
C LYS A 203 -53.29 -5.69 33.50
N GLU A 204 -54.44 -6.36 33.55
CA GLU A 204 -54.64 -7.65 32.88
C GLU A 204 -54.45 -7.53 31.37
N LYS A 205 -55.05 -6.51 30.74
CA LYS A 205 -54.90 -6.25 29.31
C LYS A 205 -53.47 -5.89 28.91
N GLU A 206 -52.76 -5.13 29.72
CA GLU A 206 -51.35 -4.80 29.50
C GLU A 206 -50.48 -6.07 29.54
N SER A 207 -50.70 -6.95 30.52
CA SER A 207 -50.02 -8.24 30.63
C SER A 207 -50.32 -9.19 29.46
N GLU A 208 -51.57 -9.26 29.01
CA GLU A 208 -51.96 -10.03 27.82
C GLU A 208 -51.23 -9.53 26.57
N ILE A 209 -51.19 -8.21 26.36
CA ILE A 209 -50.52 -7.58 25.22
C ILE A 209 -49.02 -7.89 25.27
N GLN A 210 -48.39 -7.70 26.43
CA GLN A 210 -46.95 -7.98 26.62
C GLN A 210 -46.62 -9.45 26.32
N THR A 211 -47.40 -10.38 26.87
CA THR A 211 -47.23 -11.82 26.64
C THR A 211 -47.31 -12.15 25.14
N LYS A 212 -48.27 -11.55 24.43
CA LYS A 212 -48.43 -11.76 22.99
C LYS A 212 -47.21 -11.25 22.20
N TYR A 213 -46.71 -10.06 22.54
CA TYR A 213 -45.49 -9.52 21.93
C TYR A 213 -44.28 -10.41 22.17
N ASP A 214 -44.10 -10.91 23.39
CA ASP A 214 -42.97 -11.79 23.74
C ASP A 214 -43.04 -13.12 22.96
N MET A 215 -44.23 -13.71 22.85
CA MET A 215 -44.44 -14.91 22.02
C MET A 215 -44.14 -14.66 20.53
N GLU A 216 -44.63 -13.55 19.97
CA GLU A 216 -44.37 -13.20 18.57
C GLU A 216 -42.86 -12.98 18.31
N MET A 217 -42.16 -12.30 19.22
CA MET A 217 -40.72 -12.09 19.14
C MET A 217 -39.93 -13.40 19.21
N GLU A 218 -40.32 -14.33 20.08
CA GLU A 218 -39.65 -15.63 20.19
C GLU A 218 -39.87 -16.47 18.92
N THR A 219 -41.08 -16.51 18.38
CA THR A 219 -41.34 -17.21 17.11
C THR A 219 -40.57 -16.60 15.93
N MET A 220 -40.39 -15.28 15.90
CA MET A 220 -39.56 -14.59 14.91
C MET A 220 -38.07 -14.96 15.07
N ARG A 221 -37.56 -14.99 16.30
CA ARG A 221 -36.17 -15.43 16.57
C ARG A 221 -35.92 -16.86 16.11
N GLU A 222 -36.82 -17.79 16.42
CA GLU A 222 -36.70 -19.17 15.96
C GLU A 222 -36.68 -19.30 14.42
N ARG A 223 -37.46 -18.48 13.71
CA ARG A 223 -37.46 -18.45 12.23
C ARG A 223 -36.12 -17.94 11.70
N LEU A 224 -35.62 -16.83 12.24
CA LEU A 224 -34.34 -16.26 11.85
C LEU A 224 -33.19 -17.24 12.12
N ASP A 225 -33.19 -17.93 13.26
CA ASP A 225 -32.18 -18.94 13.57
C ASP A 225 -32.24 -20.14 12.60
N LYS A 226 -33.45 -20.58 12.22
CA LYS A 226 -33.61 -21.63 11.20
C LYS A 226 -33.11 -21.19 9.83
N GLU A 227 -33.40 -19.97 9.41
CA GLU A 227 -32.90 -19.42 8.14
C GLU A 227 -31.38 -19.27 8.14
N LYS A 228 -30.81 -18.76 9.24
CA LYS A 228 -29.36 -18.65 9.41
C LYS A 228 -28.68 -20.01 9.32
N ARG A 229 -29.21 -21.05 9.98
CA ARG A 229 -28.68 -22.42 9.88
C ARG A 229 -28.72 -22.95 8.45
N LYS A 230 -29.81 -22.72 7.71
CA LYS A 230 -29.91 -23.10 6.29
C LYS A 230 -28.86 -22.40 5.43
N ALA A 231 -28.69 -21.09 5.62
CA ALA A 231 -27.69 -20.31 4.89
C ALA A 231 -26.26 -20.77 5.21
N ASP A 232 -25.97 -21.08 6.48
CA ASP A 232 -24.68 -21.62 6.90
C ASP A 232 -24.42 -23.01 6.28
N GLU A 233 -25.43 -23.89 6.24
CA GLU A 233 -25.34 -25.20 5.57
C GLU A 233 -25.08 -25.07 4.06
N GLU A 234 -25.78 -24.16 3.37
CA GLU A 234 -25.58 -23.88 1.94
C GLU A 234 -24.19 -23.31 1.67
N ARG A 235 -23.73 -22.37 2.51
CA ARG A 235 -22.38 -21.82 2.43
C ARG A 235 -21.33 -22.91 2.62
N MET A 236 -21.54 -23.81 3.58
CA MET A 236 -20.64 -24.94 3.83
C MET A 236 -20.58 -25.90 2.62
N LYS A 237 -21.73 -26.18 1.98
CA LYS A 237 -21.78 -26.97 0.74
C LYS A 237 -21.00 -26.30 -0.38
N MET A 238 -21.15 -24.99 -0.58
CA MET A 238 -20.37 -24.26 -1.59
C MET A 238 -18.87 -24.32 -1.30
N VAL A 239 -18.45 -24.08 -0.05
CA VAL A 239 -17.04 -24.16 0.35
C VAL A 239 -16.45 -25.54 0.06
N ASN A 240 -17.17 -26.62 0.40
CA ASN A 240 -16.72 -27.98 0.10
C ASN A 240 -16.59 -28.23 -1.41
N GLN A 241 -17.56 -27.78 -2.23
CA GLN A 241 -17.47 -27.88 -3.69
C GLN A 241 -16.27 -27.10 -4.27
N PHE A 242 -15.99 -25.92 -3.74
CA PHE A 242 -14.81 -25.15 -4.15
C PHE A 242 -13.51 -25.89 -3.80
N ARG A 243 -13.41 -26.45 -2.59
CA ARG A 243 -12.25 -27.23 -2.16
C ARG A 243 -12.03 -28.46 -3.04
N GLU A 244 -13.08 -29.21 -3.37
CA GLU A 244 -13.00 -30.36 -4.27
C GLU A 244 -12.51 -29.97 -5.67
N LYS A 245 -12.99 -28.85 -6.23
CA LYS A 245 -12.53 -28.33 -7.52
C LYS A 245 -11.06 -27.89 -7.47
N GLU A 246 -10.65 -27.23 -6.40
CA GLU A 246 -9.27 -26.79 -6.19
C GLU A 246 -8.32 -27.99 -6.11
N GLU A 247 -8.67 -29.02 -5.34
CA GLU A 247 -7.91 -30.27 -5.26
C GLU A 247 -7.82 -31.00 -6.61
N ALA A 248 -8.91 -31.02 -7.39
CA ALA A 248 -8.91 -31.61 -8.73
C ALA A 248 -7.98 -30.87 -9.69
N LEU A 249 -8.03 -29.52 -9.71
CA LEU A 249 -7.12 -28.69 -10.51
C LEU A 249 -5.67 -28.89 -10.10
N ARG A 250 -5.39 -28.99 -8.80
CA ARG A 250 -4.04 -29.25 -8.29
C ARG A 250 -3.50 -30.59 -8.78
N LYS A 251 -4.31 -31.65 -8.72
CA LYS A 251 -3.93 -32.98 -9.24
C LYS A 251 -3.68 -32.96 -10.74
N GLU A 252 -4.56 -32.29 -11.51
CA GLU A 252 -4.38 -32.15 -12.97
C GLU A 252 -3.07 -31.43 -13.32
N PHE A 253 -2.72 -30.40 -12.56
CA PHE A 253 -1.45 -29.67 -12.74
C PHE A 253 -0.25 -30.57 -12.42
N GLU A 254 -0.27 -31.29 -11.30
CA GLU A 254 0.79 -32.23 -10.92
C GLU A 254 0.96 -33.36 -11.95
N GLU A 255 -0.13 -33.86 -12.54
CA GLU A 255 -0.09 -34.86 -13.61
C GLU A 255 0.51 -34.31 -14.91
N LYS A 256 0.12 -33.09 -15.30
CA LYS A 256 0.69 -32.40 -16.48
C LYS A 256 2.20 -32.16 -16.31
N GLU A 257 2.62 -31.72 -15.13
CA GLU A 257 4.03 -31.48 -14.83
C GLU A 257 4.84 -32.78 -14.92
N LYS A 258 4.35 -33.87 -14.33
CA LYS A 258 4.98 -35.20 -14.45
C LYS A 258 5.04 -35.68 -15.89
N ALA A 259 3.98 -35.49 -16.68
CA ALA A 259 3.95 -35.87 -18.08
C ALA A 259 4.95 -35.05 -18.92
N GLU A 260 5.06 -33.75 -18.67
CA GLU A 260 6.02 -32.86 -19.33
C GLU A 260 7.47 -33.24 -18.98
N GLN A 261 7.73 -33.51 -17.70
CA GLN A 261 9.05 -33.96 -17.24
C GLN A 261 9.47 -35.25 -17.94
N LYS A 262 8.57 -36.24 -18.01
CA LYS A 262 8.84 -37.50 -18.72
C LYS A 262 9.09 -37.28 -20.22
N ARG A 263 8.35 -36.37 -20.86
CA ARG A 263 8.57 -35.98 -22.26
C ARG A 263 9.97 -35.38 -22.48
N ARG A 264 10.42 -34.51 -21.57
CA ARG A 264 11.77 -33.91 -21.62
C ARG A 264 12.85 -34.97 -21.47
N GLU A 265 12.69 -35.91 -20.55
CA GLU A 265 13.63 -37.03 -20.37
C GLU A 265 13.70 -37.94 -21.60
N GLU A 266 12.55 -38.25 -22.22
CA GLU A 266 12.50 -39.02 -23.47
C GLU A 266 13.16 -38.28 -24.65
N GLU A 267 12.96 -36.96 -24.74
CA GLU A 267 13.57 -36.11 -25.78
C GLU A 267 15.09 -35.96 -25.58
N ASP A 268 15.55 -35.81 -24.35
CA ASP A 268 16.98 -35.79 -23.99
C ASP A 268 17.66 -37.13 -24.32
N LYS A 269 16.99 -38.24 -24.00
CA LYS A 269 17.48 -39.57 -24.35
C LYS A 269 17.59 -39.74 -25.87
N ARG A 270 16.57 -39.31 -26.63
CA ARG A 270 16.60 -39.36 -28.09
C ARG A 270 17.75 -38.54 -28.66
N ARG A 271 17.95 -37.31 -28.18
CA ARG A 271 19.09 -36.45 -28.58
C ARG A 271 20.44 -37.11 -28.27
N SER A 272 20.58 -37.71 -27.09
CA SER A 272 21.82 -38.42 -26.71
C SER A 272 22.11 -39.61 -27.62
N ASP A 273 21.08 -40.38 -28.00
CA ASP A 273 21.25 -41.53 -28.89
C ASP A 273 21.56 -41.09 -30.34
N GLU A 274 20.94 -40.00 -30.82
CA GLU A 274 21.27 -39.37 -32.11
C GLU A 274 22.73 -38.86 -32.15
N GLU A 275 23.21 -38.21 -31.09
CA GLU A 275 24.61 -37.77 -30.98
C GLU A 275 25.60 -38.94 -30.99
N LYS A 276 25.28 -40.05 -30.31
CA LYS A 276 26.11 -41.26 -30.33
C LYS A 276 26.19 -41.84 -31.74
N GLN A 277 25.06 -41.89 -32.45
CA GLN A 277 25.02 -42.38 -33.82
C GLN A 277 25.86 -41.51 -34.76
N GLN A 278 25.71 -40.18 -34.69
CA GLN A 278 26.55 -39.26 -35.47
C GLN A 278 28.04 -39.43 -35.15
N LYS A 279 28.41 -39.55 -33.87
CA LYS A 279 29.82 -39.80 -33.48
C LYS A 279 30.36 -41.09 -34.06
N ALA A 280 29.56 -42.17 -34.07
CA ALA A 280 29.95 -43.44 -34.66
C ALA A 280 30.18 -43.32 -36.19
N GLU A 281 29.28 -42.63 -36.90
CA GLU A 281 29.44 -42.36 -38.34
C GLU A 281 30.70 -41.54 -38.65
N TYR A 282 30.97 -40.49 -37.86
CA TYR A 282 32.21 -39.72 -37.99
C TYR A 282 33.46 -40.56 -37.73
N HIS A 283 33.42 -41.45 -36.73
CA HIS A 283 34.54 -42.32 -36.42
C HIS A 283 34.85 -43.28 -37.58
N GLN A 284 33.81 -43.90 -38.14
CA GLN A 284 33.96 -44.79 -39.30
C GLN A 284 34.57 -44.06 -40.51
N LYS A 285 34.15 -42.81 -40.75
CA LYS A 285 34.67 -41.99 -41.85
C LYS A 285 36.13 -41.58 -41.67
N ILE A 286 36.55 -41.36 -40.41
CA ILE A 286 37.95 -41.09 -40.07
C ILE A 286 38.81 -42.34 -40.35
N GLU A 287 38.35 -43.53 -39.96
CA GLU A 287 39.08 -44.78 -40.24
C GLU A 287 39.26 -45.04 -41.74
N GLU A 288 38.24 -44.75 -42.55
CA GLU A 288 38.33 -44.87 -44.01
C GLU A 288 39.38 -43.91 -44.59
N MET A 289 39.37 -42.64 -44.18
CA MET A 289 40.41 -41.67 -44.58
C MET A 289 41.81 -42.11 -44.16
N GLN A 290 41.97 -42.66 -42.95
CA GLN A 290 43.27 -43.11 -42.47
C GLN A 290 43.83 -44.24 -43.35
N LYS A 291 42.99 -45.21 -43.74
CA LYS A 291 43.39 -46.28 -44.67
C LYS A 291 43.80 -45.72 -46.03
N GLU A 292 43.11 -44.69 -46.52
CA GLU A 292 43.43 -44.06 -47.79
C GLU A 292 44.76 -43.28 -47.74
N ILE A 293 45.04 -42.57 -46.65
CA ILE A 293 46.33 -41.91 -46.41
C ILE A 293 47.47 -42.93 -46.35
N GLU A 294 47.28 -44.05 -45.64
CA GLU A 294 48.27 -45.13 -45.55
C GLU A 294 48.60 -45.72 -46.93
N ASN A 295 47.58 -45.96 -47.76
CA ASN A 295 47.75 -46.44 -49.12
C ASN A 295 48.51 -45.44 -50.01
N GLN A 296 48.18 -44.15 -49.93
CA GLN A 296 48.90 -43.11 -50.69
C GLN A 296 50.36 -43.00 -50.25
N ARG A 297 50.64 -43.15 -48.94
CA ARG A 297 52.00 -43.14 -48.39
C ARG A 297 52.84 -44.30 -48.93
N LEU A 298 52.29 -45.52 -48.94
CA LEU A 298 52.93 -46.71 -49.51
C LEU A 298 53.23 -46.53 -51.01
N LEU A 299 52.31 -45.93 -51.76
CA LEU A 299 52.49 -45.64 -53.17
C LEU A 299 53.65 -44.65 -53.40
N TYR A 300 53.72 -43.60 -52.57
CA TYR A 300 54.77 -42.58 -52.64
C TYR A 300 56.15 -43.16 -52.29
N GLU A 301 56.24 -44.06 -51.30
CA GLU A 301 57.48 -44.73 -50.93
C GLU A 301 58.02 -45.61 -52.06
N LYS A 302 57.13 -46.30 -52.79
CA LYS A 302 57.50 -47.10 -53.97
C LYS A 302 58.09 -46.25 -55.09
N GLN A 303 57.52 -45.06 -55.34
CA GLN A 303 58.03 -44.11 -56.34
C GLN A 303 59.39 -43.51 -55.96
N GLN A 304 59.67 -43.33 -54.66
CA GLN A 304 60.98 -42.85 -54.20
C GLN A 304 62.09 -43.87 -54.47
N LYS A 305 61.84 -45.15 -54.19
CA LYS A 305 62.82 -46.22 -54.44
C LYS A 305 63.17 -46.38 -55.93
N GLU A 306 62.19 -46.22 -56.83
CA GLU A 306 62.45 -46.21 -58.29
C GLU A 306 63.30 -45.02 -58.74
N LYS A 307 63.12 -43.83 -58.14
CA LYS A 307 63.93 -42.65 -58.46
C LYS A 307 65.37 -42.78 -57.98
N GLU A 308 65.61 -43.28 -56.76
CA GLU A 308 66.96 -43.51 -56.23
C GLU A 308 67.77 -44.50 -57.08
N GLU A 309 67.12 -45.53 -57.62
CA GLU A 309 67.78 -46.52 -58.49
C GLU A 309 68.14 -45.95 -59.87
N GLN A 310 67.32 -45.04 -60.41
CA GLN A 310 67.64 -44.29 -61.63
C GLN A 310 68.81 -43.31 -61.43
N ASP A 311 68.89 -42.65 -60.28
CA ASP A 311 69.97 -41.71 -59.98
C ASP A 311 71.33 -42.41 -59.77
N LYS A 312 71.36 -43.58 -59.12
CA LYS A 312 72.57 -44.43 -59.03
C LYS A 312 73.14 -44.80 -60.40
N ASN A 313 72.28 -45.21 -61.33
CA ASN A 313 72.68 -45.57 -62.70
C ASN A 313 73.19 -44.36 -63.51
N ARG A 314 72.74 -43.13 -63.22
CA ARG A 314 73.26 -41.90 -63.83
C ARG A 314 74.63 -41.52 -63.27
N GLU A 315 74.84 -41.69 -61.97
CA GLU A 315 76.10 -41.35 -61.28
C GLU A 315 77.27 -42.22 -61.76
N GLU A 316 77.02 -43.50 -62.01
CA GLU A 316 78.01 -44.46 -62.48
C GLU A 316 78.49 -44.17 -63.92
N LYS A 317 77.59 -43.69 -64.79
CA LYS A 317 77.93 -43.17 -66.13
C LYS A 317 78.77 -41.89 -66.08
N TYR A 318 78.50 -41.00 -65.12
CA TYR A 318 79.26 -39.76 -64.96
C TYR A 318 80.72 -40.02 -64.51
N LYS A 319 80.96 -41.03 -63.67
CA LYS A 319 82.32 -41.43 -63.24
C LYS A 319 83.18 -41.95 -64.39
N GLN A 320 82.62 -42.78 -65.29
CA GLN A 320 83.36 -43.30 -66.45
C GLN A 320 83.78 -42.22 -67.46
N VAL A 321 83.01 -41.14 -67.59
CA VAL A 321 83.34 -40.01 -68.47
C VAL A 321 84.44 -39.14 -67.86
N GLN A 322 84.44 -38.92 -66.55
CA GLN A 322 85.50 -38.17 -65.86
C GLN A 322 86.86 -38.86 -65.90
N GLU A 323 86.91 -40.19 -65.84
CA GLU A 323 88.16 -40.94 -65.83
C GLU A 323 88.87 -40.90 -67.21
N LYS A 324 88.11 -40.98 -68.30
CA LYS A 324 88.62 -40.80 -69.67
C LYS A 324 89.18 -39.39 -69.92
N LEU A 325 88.53 -38.37 -69.37
CA LEU A 325 88.98 -36.97 -69.49
C LEU A 325 90.31 -36.72 -68.73
N LYS A 326 90.53 -37.39 -67.59
CA LYS A 326 91.77 -37.28 -66.80
C LYS A 326 92.98 -37.92 -67.48
N ASP A 327 92.79 -39.03 -68.21
CA ASP A 327 93.87 -39.70 -68.92
C ASP A 327 94.32 -38.95 -70.18
N GLU A 328 93.39 -38.30 -70.90
CA GLU A 328 93.72 -37.39 -72.00
C GLU A 328 94.47 -36.14 -71.53
N GLN A 329 94.06 -35.54 -70.41
CA GLN A 329 94.77 -34.39 -69.81
C GLN A 329 96.19 -34.74 -69.37
N LYS A 330 96.43 -35.97 -68.85
CA LYS A 330 97.78 -36.44 -68.50
C LYS A 330 98.70 -36.59 -69.71
N ARG A 331 98.18 -37.06 -70.86
CA ARG A 331 98.97 -37.19 -72.11
C ARG A 331 99.39 -35.83 -72.67
N VAL A 332 98.46 -34.88 -72.74
CA VAL A 332 98.74 -33.51 -73.23
C VAL A 332 99.74 -32.76 -72.33
N MET A 333 99.62 -32.91 -71.01
CA MET A 333 100.54 -32.28 -70.06
C MET A 333 101.97 -32.88 -70.08
N ALA A 334 102.13 -34.15 -70.45
CA ALA A 334 103.44 -34.78 -70.59
C ALA A 334 104.20 -34.32 -71.85
N GLU A 335 103.50 -34.10 -72.97
CA GLU A 335 104.11 -33.56 -74.20
C GLU A 335 104.51 -32.08 -74.06
N LEU A 336 103.71 -31.28 -73.35
CA LEU A 336 104.06 -29.88 -73.04
C LEU A 336 105.29 -29.76 -72.13
N ARG A 337 105.45 -30.66 -71.15
CA ARG A 337 106.63 -30.67 -70.25
C ARG A 337 107.92 -31.03 -70.98
N LYS A 338 107.87 -31.98 -71.92
CA LYS A 338 109.05 -32.35 -72.75
C LYS A 338 109.51 -31.21 -73.66
N LYS A 339 108.57 -30.48 -74.28
CA LYS A 339 108.87 -29.29 -75.09
C LYS A 339 109.39 -28.12 -74.26
N GLN A 340 108.84 -27.88 -73.06
CA GLN A 340 109.32 -26.83 -72.15
C GLN A 340 110.72 -27.11 -71.57
N GLU A 341 111.08 -28.37 -71.29
CA GLU A 341 112.42 -28.75 -70.81
C GLU A 341 113.52 -28.62 -71.88
N GLU A 342 113.21 -28.95 -73.14
CA GLU A 342 114.12 -28.72 -74.27
C GLU A 342 114.32 -27.23 -74.56
N GLU A 343 113.26 -26.43 -74.47
CA GLU A 343 113.32 -24.98 -74.67
C GLU A 343 114.04 -24.25 -73.52
N THR A 344 113.85 -24.68 -72.25
CA THR A 344 114.60 -24.11 -71.11
C THR A 344 116.07 -24.50 -71.08
N LYS A 345 116.45 -25.70 -71.55
CA LYS A 345 117.87 -26.06 -71.73
C LYS A 345 118.55 -25.24 -72.82
N ARG A 346 117.85 -24.96 -73.92
CA ARG A 346 118.34 -24.13 -75.03
C ARG A 346 118.54 -22.67 -74.59
N ARG A 347 117.56 -22.09 -73.90
CA ARG A 347 117.65 -20.74 -73.33
C ARG A 347 118.74 -20.60 -72.27
N ARG A 348 118.94 -21.60 -71.39
CA ARG A 348 120.01 -21.57 -70.37
C ARG A 348 121.42 -21.64 -70.96
N LEU A 349 121.64 -22.38 -72.06
CA LEU A 349 122.93 -22.41 -72.76
C LEU A 349 123.22 -21.11 -73.51
N GLU A 350 122.19 -20.52 -74.11
CA GLU A 350 122.27 -19.27 -74.87
C GLU A 350 122.44 -18.05 -73.95
N GLU A 351 121.78 -18.06 -72.79
CA GLU A 351 121.92 -17.06 -71.71
C GLU A 351 123.26 -17.17 -70.99
N GLN A 352 123.81 -18.37 -70.73
CA GLN A 352 125.17 -18.53 -70.20
C GLN A 352 126.26 -18.06 -71.16
N ARG A 353 126.05 -18.16 -72.48
CA ARG A 353 126.99 -17.65 -73.49
C ARG A 353 126.93 -16.13 -73.58
N ARG A 354 125.73 -15.55 -73.53
CA ARG A 354 125.49 -14.10 -73.48
C ARG A 354 126.04 -13.46 -72.20
N ILE A 355 125.90 -14.10 -71.05
CA ILE A 355 126.46 -13.61 -69.77
C ILE A 355 128.00 -13.64 -69.83
N ARG A 356 128.63 -14.70 -70.37
CA ARG A 356 130.10 -14.77 -70.51
C ARG A 356 130.67 -13.71 -71.47
N GLU A 357 130.01 -13.48 -72.60
CA GLU A 357 130.38 -12.45 -73.58
C GLU A 357 130.14 -11.02 -73.03
N GLU A 358 129.04 -10.78 -72.29
CA GLU A 358 128.77 -9.50 -71.61
C GLU A 358 129.69 -9.26 -70.38
N GLU A 359 130.20 -10.31 -69.73
CA GLU A 359 131.08 -10.22 -68.56
C GLU A 359 132.56 -9.97 -68.96
N GLU A 360 133.01 -10.50 -70.11
CA GLU A 360 134.30 -10.13 -70.73
C GLU A 360 134.30 -8.69 -71.28
N GLU A 361 133.19 -8.23 -71.86
CA GLU A 361 132.97 -6.82 -72.25
C GLU A 361 132.90 -5.91 -71.01
N ARG A 362 132.16 -6.29 -69.95
CA ARG A 362 132.14 -5.57 -68.67
C ARG A 362 133.51 -5.49 -68.01
N GLN A 363 134.33 -6.55 -68.02
CA GLN A 363 135.67 -6.50 -67.45
C GLN A 363 136.63 -5.58 -68.23
N LYS A 364 136.48 -5.48 -69.56
CA LYS A 364 137.20 -4.51 -70.40
C LYS A 364 136.72 -3.08 -70.17
N TRP A 365 135.42 -2.87 -69.94
CA TRP A 365 134.84 -1.56 -69.60
C TRP A 365 135.22 -1.11 -68.18
N VAL A 366 135.26 -2.03 -67.19
CA VAL A 366 135.67 -1.76 -65.81
C VAL A 366 137.16 -1.41 -65.68
N ARG A 367 138.05 -1.97 -66.50
CA ARG A 367 139.47 -1.52 -66.55
C ARG A 367 139.61 -0.09 -67.08
N ARG A 368 138.87 0.27 -68.13
CA ARG A 368 138.83 1.65 -68.66
C ARG A 368 138.18 2.62 -67.68
N ILE A 369 137.14 2.22 -66.95
CA ILE A 369 136.57 3.02 -65.86
C ILE A 369 137.60 3.19 -64.74
N LYS A 370 138.30 2.15 -64.29
CA LYS A 370 139.27 2.23 -63.19
C LYS A 370 140.48 3.12 -63.50
N GLU A 371 140.94 3.17 -64.75
CA GLU A 371 141.97 4.12 -65.20
C GLU A 371 141.44 5.57 -65.26
N HIS A 372 140.18 5.76 -65.70
CA HIS A 372 139.53 7.07 -65.71
C HIS A 372 139.14 7.57 -64.31
N GLU A 373 138.79 6.66 -63.39
CA GLU A 373 138.48 6.94 -61.98
C GLU A 373 139.74 7.20 -61.16
N HIS A 374 140.89 6.61 -61.53
CA HIS A 374 142.17 6.95 -60.90
C HIS A 374 142.59 8.39 -61.25
N GLY A 375 142.42 8.80 -62.52
CA GLY A 375 142.61 10.19 -62.94
C GLY A 375 141.53 11.16 -62.43
N LYS A 376 140.28 10.70 -62.24
CA LYS A 376 139.22 11.50 -61.59
C LYS A 376 139.44 11.64 -60.08
N LYS A 377 139.95 10.62 -59.38
CA LYS A 377 140.32 10.68 -57.95
C LYS A 377 141.50 11.60 -57.69
N GLU A 378 142.45 11.67 -58.61
CA GLU A 378 143.58 12.62 -58.56
C GLU A 378 143.10 14.08 -58.77
N ILE A 379 142.14 14.29 -59.67
CA ILE A 379 141.44 15.58 -59.85
C ILE A 379 140.55 15.92 -58.63
N GLN A 380 139.90 14.91 -58.02
CA GLN A 380 139.00 15.07 -56.89
C GLN A 380 139.72 15.22 -55.54
N GLU A 381 140.95 14.70 -55.39
CA GLU A 381 141.86 15.02 -54.28
C GLU A 381 142.41 16.44 -54.41
N ASN A 382 142.78 16.88 -55.61
CA ASN A 382 143.13 18.29 -55.88
C ASN A 382 141.95 19.26 -55.61
N LEU A 383 140.73 18.86 -55.98
CA LEU A 383 139.53 19.66 -55.66
C LEU A 383 139.22 19.67 -54.16
N LYS A 384 139.42 18.55 -53.45
CA LYS A 384 139.27 18.46 -51.98
C LYS A 384 140.35 19.25 -51.23
N GLN A 385 141.52 19.45 -51.81
CA GLN A 385 142.55 20.36 -51.31
C GLN A 385 142.07 21.82 -51.40
N GLN A 386 141.58 22.24 -52.58
CA GLN A 386 140.96 23.56 -52.79
C GLN A 386 139.73 23.79 -51.90
N GLN A 387 138.99 22.72 -51.59
CA GLN A 387 137.83 22.77 -50.70
C GLN A 387 138.23 22.99 -49.23
N ARG A 388 139.40 22.47 -48.78
CA ARG A 388 139.95 22.79 -47.44
C ARG A 388 140.43 24.24 -47.35
N GLU A 389 141.05 24.77 -48.40
CA GLU A 389 141.45 26.19 -48.49
C GLU A 389 140.23 27.12 -48.45
N TRP A 390 139.16 26.75 -49.16
CA TRP A 390 137.89 27.48 -49.15
C TRP A 390 137.14 27.40 -47.80
N GLU A 391 137.26 26.29 -47.08
CA GLU A 391 136.74 26.15 -45.70
C GLU A 391 137.53 26.98 -44.68
N GLU A 392 138.84 27.22 -44.88
CA GLU A 392 139.59 28.21 -44.10
C GLU A 392 139.09 29.65 -44.37
N GLU A 393 138.69 29.96 -45.60
CA GLU A 393 138.09 31.26 -45.96
C GLU A 393 136.71 31.45 -45.31
N ILE A 394 135.92 30.37 -45.21
CA ILE A 394 134.71 30.36 -44.37
C ILE A 394 135.07 30.64 -42.90
N LYS A 395 136.19 30.11 -42.37
CA LYS A 395 136.70 30.30 -40.98
C LYS A 395 137.27 31.68 -40.69
N LYS A 396 137.64 32.43 -41.74
CA LYS A 396 137.99 33.85 -41.62
C LYS A 396 136.78 34.66 -41.21
N GLN A 397 135.60 34.17 -41.59
CA GLN A 397 134.43 34.31 -40.77
C GLN A 397 134.01 35.78 -40.66
N MET A 398 132.76 36.03 -40.43
CA MET A 398 132.22 35.76 -39.11
C MET A 398 133.06 36.29 -37.91
N ARG A 399 134.41 36.45 -37.94
CA ARG A 399 135.10 37.39 -37.05
C ARG A 399 134.69 38.81 -37.38
N GLU A 400 134.68 39.17 -38.67
CA GLU A 400 134.25 40.50 -39.12
C GLU A 400 132.77 40.74 -38.87
N ARG A 401 131.95 39.70 -39.02
CA ARG A 401 130.49 39.79 -38.83
C ARG A 401 130.07 39.76 -37.35
N GLU A 402 130.78 39.02 -36.47
CA GLU A 402 130.56 39.05 -35.01
C GLU A 402 130.94 40.40 -34.40
N GLU A 403 131.97 41.05 -34.92
CA GLU A 403 132.41 42.36 -34.45
C GLU A 403 131.40 43.47 -34.79
N ASP A 404 130.73 43.37 -35.95
CA ASP A 404 129.66 44.29 -36.37
C ASP A 404 128.35 44.08 -35.58
N GLU A 405 128.00 42.84 -35.22
CA GLU A 405 126.89 42.57 -34.30
C GLU A 405 127.17 43.06 -32.87
N ARG A 406 128.42 42.93 -32.39
CA ARG A 406 128.85 43.38 -31.05
C ARG A 406 128.65 44.90 -30.87
N LYS A 407 129.09 45.70 -31.85
CA LYS A 407 128.93 47.18 -31.86
C LYS A 407 127.47 47.64 -31.96
N ARG A 408 126.56 46.78 -32.42
CA ARG A 408 125.14 47.11 -32.55
C ARG A 408 124.38 46.81 -31.25
N LYS A 409 124.76 45.76 -30.53
CA LYS A 409 124.26 45.43 -29.18
C LYS A 409 124.73 46.42 -28.11
N GLU A 410 125.98 46.87 -28.13
CA GLU A 410 126.49 47.89 -27.19
C GLU A 410 125.66 49.18 -27.21
N ARG A 411 125.26 49.66 -28.41
CA ARG A 411 124.37 50.82 -28.56
C ARG A 411 122.96 50.60 -27.99
N HIS A 412 122.51 49.35 -27.95
CA HIS A 412 121.21 48.99 -27.37
C HIS A 412 121.30 48.83 -25.84
N GLU A 413 122.42 48.32 -25.33
CA GLU A 413 122.69 48.17 -23.89
C GLU A 413 122.94 49.50 -23.19
N GLU A 414 123.60 50.46 -23.83
CA GLU A 414 123.87 51.78 -23.24
C GLU A 414 122.56 52.57 -22.97
N GLN A 415 121.61 52.51 -23.91
CA GLN A 415 120.26 53.08 -23.73
C GLN A 415 119.45 52.37 -22.63
N LEU A 416 119.72 51.08 -22.39
CA LEU A 416 119.13 50.28 -21.33
C LEU A 416 119.76 50.58 -19.96
N ARG A 417 121.06 50.88 -19.94
CA ARG A 417 121.82 51.23 -18.72
C ARG A 417 121.40 52.58 -18.14
N GLU A 418 121.16 53.58 -18.99
CA GLU A 418 120.59 54.87 -18.54
C GLU A 418 119.21 54.69 -17.90
N LYS A 419 118.35 53.82 -18.48
CA LYS A 419 117.05 53.42 -17.88
C LYS A 419 117.19 52.63 -16.58
N GLN A 420 118.28 51.87 -16.40
CA GLN A 420 118.53 51.09 -15.19
C GLN A 420 119.08 51.94 -14.04
N GLU A 421 119.91 52.95 -14.32
CA GLU A 421 120.38 53.88 -13.29
C GLU A 421 119.24 54.75 -12.73
N GLU A 422 118.23 55.08 -13.54
CA GLU A 422 116.96 55.65 -13.08
C GLU A 422 116.22 54.73 -12.08
N MET A 423 116.29 53.40 -12.27
CA MET A 423 115.62 52.41 -11.41
C MET A 423 116.45 52.03 -10.17
N GLU A 424 117.78 52.03 -10.24
CA GLU A 424 118.62 51.61 -9.12
C GLU A 424 118.67 52.67 -8.01
N LYS A 425 118.60 53.97 -8.37
CA LYS A 425 118.33 55.05 -7.40
C LYS A 425 117.02 54.85 -6.65
N MET A 426 116.01 54.23 -7.28
CA MET A 426 114.74 53.88 -6.64
C MET A 426 114.80 52.61 -5.78
N ARG A 427 115.72 51.67 -6.04
CA ARG A 427 115.67 50.31 -5.45
C ARG A 427 116.54 50.12 -4.21
N LYS A 428 117.70 50.77 -4.11
CA LYS A 428 118.51 50.76 -2.86
C LYS A 428 117.81 51.48 -1.70
N LYS A 429 116.80 52.31 -2.03
CA LYS A 429 115.76 52.80 -1.14
C LYS A 429 114.97 51.69 -0.42
N SER A 430 114.99 50.43 -0.89
CA SER A 430 114.10 49.34 -0.42
C SER A 430 114.79 48.08 0.14
N GLU A 431 116.04 47.75 -0.22
CA GLU A 431 116.58 46.40 0.14
C GLU A 431 117.35 46.34 1.45
N ARG A 432 117.86 47.49 1.95
CA ARG A 432 118.30 47.56 3.35
C ARG A 432 117.19 47.20 4.34
N GLU A 433 115.93 47.20 3.90
CA GLU A 433 114.73 46.82 4.66
C GLU A 433 114.48 45.29 4.76
N ARG A 434 115.16 44.41 4.00
CA ARG A 434 114.70 43.01 3.81
C ARG A 434 115.61 41.88 4.28
N GLU A 435 116.93 42.05 4.26
CA GLU A 435 117.83 40.97 4.76
C GLU A 435 117.71 40.76 6.28
N GLU A 436 117.26 41.82 6.97
CA GLU A 436 116.69 41.82 8.32
C GLU A 436 115.72 40.65 8.57
N GLU A 437 115.17 40.07 7.51
CA GLU A 437 113.93 39.38 7.61
C GLU A 437 114.00 37.86 7.47
N ARG A 438 114.95 37.20 6.79
CA ARG A 438 114.60 35.84 6.30
C ARG A 438 115.61 34.71 6.45
N GLN A 439 116.75 34.92 7.09
CA GLN A 439 117.37 33.80 7.83
C GLN A 439 116.62 33.51 9.14
N LYS A 440 115.71 34.43 9.49
CA LYS A 440 114.40 34.21 10.13
C LYS A 440 113.45 33.30 9.31
N ILE A 441 113.88 32.55 8.30
CA ILE A 441 113.21 31.33 7.83
C ILE A 441 114.24 30.20 7.78
N GLU A 442 115.11 30.15 8.75
CA GLU A 442 114.63 29.65 10.02
C GLU A 442 114.23 28.19 9.88
N LYS A 443 114.88 27.37 10.72
CA LYS A 443 114.26 26.97 12.01
C LYS A 443 112.94 26.18 11.83
N GLU A 444 112.55 25.92 10.58
CA GLU A 444 111.46 25.10 10.09
C GLU A 444 112.00 23.79 9.47
N ARG A 445 113.17 23.75 8.81
CA ARG A 445 113.73 22.48 8.27
C ARG A 445 114.21 21.49 9.35
N GLN A 446 114.57 22.02 10.50
CA GLN A 446 114.77 21.28 11.75
C GLN A 446 113.49 20.54 12.21
N GLN A 447 112.33 20.77 11.55
CA GLN A 447 111.01 20.36 12.04
C GLN A 447 110.38 19.12 11.42
N LEU A 448 110.99 18.45 10.45
CA LEU A 448 110.50 17.13 9.99
C LEU A 448 111.53 16.04 10.33
N ARG A 449 112.16 16.03 11.50
CA ARG A 449 111.70 15.43 12.78
C ARG A 449 111.14 14.00 12.75
N ASP A 450 110.56 13.49 11.67
CA ASP A 450 109.53 12.46 11.87
C ASP A 450 109.75 11.15 11.11
N SER A 451 110.90 10.95 10.45
CA SER A 451 111.15 9.75 9.62
C SER A 451 111.56 8.49 10.41
N GLU A 452 110.66 8.10 11.32
CA GLU A 452 110.43 6.70 11.71
C GLU A 452 111.38 6.12 12.77
N ARG A 453 110.79 5.76 13.91
CA ARG A 453 111.42 5.01 15.01
C ARG A 453 111.21 3.49 14.84
N ARG A 454 111.24 2.90 13.63
CA ARG A 454 110.81 1.50 13.38
C ARG A 454 111.86 0.62 12.75
#